data_AF-A0A9E7DIG9-F1
#
_entry.id   AF-A0A9E7DIG9-F1
#
_cell.length_a   1.000
_cell.length_b   1.000
_cell.length_c   1.000
_cell.angle_alpha   90.00
_cell.angle_beta   90.00
_cell.angle_gamma   90.00
#
_symmetry.space_group_name_H-M   'P 1'
#
loop_
_entity.id
_entity.type
_entity.pdbx_description
1 polymer ?
#
loop_
_entity_poly.entity_id
_entity_poly.type
_entity_poly.pdbx_seq_one_letter_code
_entity_poly.pdbx_strand_id
1 'polypeptide(L)'
;MKFVFITDTHIKEKNPINRLDNYFETVINKIDEAAHFAVENKANFIVHGGDLFDTPTVSTICLVKFNRILFYLKENNIKFYVVSGNHDIYGRNPDTLPRTHLGLLESFGAIEMLDRENTIEEKFSNGNSVKIIGTPYIYKMDAEDKEAYLLSEYDKKDGEFLINVVHGMLLEKPFIKEIEHTVVTDIINTKADLTLSGHYHTGFGIISLNDRIFLNPGSLTRCSNTTEEYKRMPQYALIEINDDLKPDIKLIDVKCAKPGYEVLDREYIEKHKNDKLEVLNFENTIKEAADFDKYDYYSVLEEIIKSDNVEKEVIDEAKKRLEKAEEDIHGQD
;
A
#
# COMPACT_ATOMS: atom_id res chain seq x y z
N MET A 1 13.52 -17.18 9.60
CA MET A 1 12.29 -16.45 9.21
C MET A 1 11.91 -16.72 7.76
N LYS A 2 10.66 -17.06 7.46
CA LYS A 2 10.09 -17.14 6.10
C LYS A 2 8.69 -16.54 6.08
N PHE A 3 8.38 -15.66 5.14
CA PHE A 3 7.06 -15.02 5.07
C PHE A 3 6.68 -14.64 3.63
N VAL A 4 5.37 -14.42 3.42
CA VAL A 4 4.83 -13.92 2.15
C VAL A 4 4.49 -12.44 2.29
N PHE A 5 4.89 -11.62 1.33
CA PHE A 5 4.54 -10.21 1.25
C PHE A 5 3.57 -9.95 0.08
N ILE A 6 2.41 -9.37 0.42
CA ILE A 6 1.38 -8.88 -0.51
C ILE A 6 1.10 -7.41 -0.18
N THR A 7 0.49 -6.67 -1.10
CA THR A 7 0.15 -5.26 -0.85
C THR A 7 -0.97 -4.79 -1.76
N ASP A 8 -1.65 -3.71 -1.36
CA ASP A 8 -2.61 -2.96 -2.15
C ASP A 8 -3.69 -3.87 -2.76
N THR A 9 -4.33 -4.71 -1.95
CA THR A 9 -5.40 -5.59 -2.44
C THR A 9 -6.65 -4.84 -2.83
N HIS A 10 -6.93 -3.70 -2.18
CA HIS A 10 -8.11 -2.86 -2.44
C HIS A 10 -9.39 -3.70 -2.52
N ILE A 11 -9.68 -4.47 -1.47
CA ILE A 11 -10.87 -5.33 -1.42
C ILE A 11 -12.11 -4.43 -1.46
N LYS A 12 -12.94 -4.62 -2.48
CA LYS A 12 -14.27 -4.02 -2.61
C LYS A 12 -15.20 -4.89 -3.43
N GLU A 13 -16.50 -4.71 -3.20
CA GLU A 13 -17.54 -5.44 -3.93
C GLU A 13 -17.76 -4.86 -5.33
N LYS A 14 -17.70 -3.53 -5.46
CA LYS A 14 -18.05 -2.83 -6.69
C LYS A 14 -16.96 -2.95 -7.74
N ASN A 15 -17.34 -3.38 -8.94
CA ASN A 15 -16.45 -3.35 -10.10
C ASN A 15 -16.03 -1.92 -10.46
N PRO A 16 -14.74 -1.67 -10.70
CA PRO A 16 -14.30 -0.47 -11.42
C PRO A 16 -14.95 -0.39 -12.81
N ILE A 17 -15.18 0.84 -13.30
CA ILE A 17 -15.93 1.10 -14.55
C ILE A 17 -15.37 0.30 -15.75
N ASN A 18 -14.04 0.22 -15.86
CA ASN A 18 -13.37 -0.44 -16.98
C ASN A 18 -13.01 -1.90 -16.70
N ARG A 19 -13.69 -2.54 -15.74
CA ARG A 19 -13.43 -3.94 -15.36
C ARG A 19 -14.38 -4.88 -16.09
N LEU A 20 -13.83 -5.89 -16.77
CA LEU A 20 -14.58 -6.86 -17.57
C LEU A 20 -15.04 -8.10 -16.78
N ASP A 21 -14.25 -8.54 -15.79
CA ASP A 21 -14.56 -9.65 -14.89
C ASP A 21 -15.14 -9.16 -13.56
N ASN A 22 -15.53 -10.10 -12.69
CA ASN A 22 -15.94 -9.78 -11.32
C ASN A 22 -14.69 -9.43 -10.48
N TYR A 23 -14.50 -8.14 -10.21
CA TYR A 23 -13.37 -7.62 -9.46
C TYR A 23 -13.28 -8.27 -8.08
N PHE A 24 -14.39 -8.30 -7.34
CA PHE A 24 -14.43 -8.80 -5.97
C PHE A 24 -14.01 -10.26 -5.87
N GLU A 25 -14.58 -11.15 -6.70
CA GLU A 25 -14.15 -12.55 -6.75
C GLU A 25 -12.69 -12.68 -7.13
N THR A 26 -12.23 -11.88 -8.11
CA THR A 26 -10.83 -11.87 -8.52
C THR A 26 -9.91 -11.44 -7.37
N VAL A 27 -10.25 -10.43 -6.57
CA VAL A 27 -9.43 -10.03 -5.42
C VAL A 27 -9.39 -11.17 -4.39
N ILE A 28 -10.55 -11.71 -4.01
CA ILE A 28 -10.63 -12.77 -3.00
C ILE A 28 -9.85 -14.02 -3.42
N ASN A 29 -9.99 -14.47 -4.67
CA ASN A 29 -9.28 -15.66 -5.17
C ASN A 29 -7.76 -15.49 -5.14
N LYS A 30 -7.25 -14.28 -5.39
CA LYS A 30 -5.81 -14.01 -5.35
C LYS A 30 -5.26 -13.99 -3.94
N ILE A 31 -6.00 -13.41 -2.99
CA ILE A 31 -5.61 -13.44 -1.57
C ILE A 31 -5.66 -14.89 -1.06
N ASP A 32 -6.69 -15.64 -1.44
CA ASP A 32 -6.85 -17.06 -1.08
C ASP A 32 -5.71 -17.92 -1.65
N GLU A 33 -5.30 -17.67 -2.90
CA GLU A 33 -4.13 -18.32 -3.50
C GLU A 33 -2.84 -18.01 -2.72
N ALA A 34 -2.60 -16.73 -2.38
CA ALA A 34 -1.44 -16.34 -1.59
C ALA A 34 -1.46 -16.98 -0.19
N ALA A 35 -2.64 -17.14 0.41
CA ALA A 35 -2.82 -17.82 1.70
C ALA A 35 -2.50 -19.32 1.61
N HIS A 36 -3.00 -20.02 0.60
CA HIS A 36 -2.66 -21.42 0.35
C HIS A 36 -1.17 -21.58 0.07
N PHE A 37 -0.59 -20.70 -0.75
CA PHE A 37 0.84 -20.70 -1.03
C PHE A 37 1.69 -20.52 0.24
N ALA A 38 1.28 -19.62 1.15
CA ALA A 38 1.97 -19.41 2.43
C ALA A 38 1.98 -20.69 3.29
N VAL A 39 0.84 -21.38 3.38
CA VAL A 39 0.71 -22.65 4.10
C VAL A 39 1.57 -23.74 3.46
N GLU A 40 1.47 -23.94 2.13
CA GLU A 40 2.22 -24.94 1.38
C GLU A 40 3.74 -24.76 1.51
N ASN A 41 4.20 -23.51 1.55
CA ASN A 41 5.62 -23.17 1.68
C ASN A 41 6.09 -23.01 3.12
N LYS A 42 5.24 -23.31 4.11
CA LYS A 42 5.56 -23.22 5.54
C LYS A 42 6.07 -21.83 5.94
N ALA A 43 5.44 -20.79 5.41
CA ALA A 43 5.66 -19.44 5.89
C ALA A 43 5.31 -19.34 7.38
N ASN A 44 5.96 -18.45 8.11
CA ASN A 44 5.64 -18.13 9.49
C ASN A 44 4.40 -17.23 9.56
N PHE A 45 4.26 -16.33 8.58
CA PHE A 45 3.20 -15.33 8.52
C PHE A 45 3.08 -14.73 7.11
N ILE A 46 2.02 -13.97 6.89
CA ILE A 46 1.84 -13.05 5.76
C ILE A 46 1.99 -11.63 6.27
N VAL A 47 2.64 -10.76 5.49
CA VAL A 47 2.71 -9.31 5.71
C VAL A 47 1.99 -8.61 4.57
N HIS A 48 1.05 -7.74 4.88
CA HIS A 48 0.35 -6.88 3.94
C HIS A 48 0.89 -5.44 4.00
N GLY A 49 1.31 -4.90 2.86
CA GLY A 49 1.92 -3.56 2.74
C GLY A 49 0.95 -2.37 2.81
N GLY A 50 -0.28 -2.58 3.27
CA GLY A 50 -1.35 -1.57 3.35
C GLY A 50 -2.25 -1.45 2.13
N ASP A 51 -3.32 -0.67 2.27
CA ASP A 51 -4.48 -0.61 1.37
C ASP A 51 -5.12 -2.00 1.19
N LEU A 52 -5.45 -2.62 2.33
CA LEU A 52 -6.15 -3.91 2.34
C LEU A 52 -7.55 -3.74 1.74
N PHE A 53 -8.27 -2.71 2.19
CA PHE A 53 -9.59 -2.34 1.68
C PHE A 53 -9.49 -1.11 0.76
N ASP A 54 -10.41 -1.00 -0.20
CA ASP A 54 -10.47 0.17 -1.11
C ASP A 54 -10.99 1.43 -0.41
N THR A 55 -11.67 1.26 0.72
CA THR A 55 -12.23 2.32 1.57
C THR A 55 -12.21 1.87 3.03
N PRO A 56 -12.28 2.79 4.01
CA PRO A 56 -12.19 2.43 5.43
C PRO A 56 -13.30 1.48 5.90
N THR A 57 -14.47 1.56 5.26
CA THR A 57 -15.59 0.62 5.42
C THR A 57 -15.89 -0.06 4.10
N VAL A 58 -16.35 -1.30 4.17
CA VAL A 58 -16.68 -2.17 3.02
C VAL A 58 -17.93 -2.98 3.35
N SER A 59 -18.58 -3.56 2.35
CA SER A 59 -19.79 -4.35 2.61
C SER A 59 -19.50 -5.59 3.49
N THR A 60 -20.54 -6.06 4.20
CA THR A 60 -20.42 -7.25 5.07
C THR A 60 -19.91 -8.49 4.33
N ILE A 61 -20.24 -8.62 3.03
CA ILE A 61 -19.77 -9.77 2.24
C ILE A 61 -18.25 -9.73 2.01
N CYS A 62 -17.64 -8.54 1.87
CA CYS A 62 -16.19 -8.38 1.84
C CYS A 62 -15.55 -8.94 3.11
N LEU A 63 -16.07 -8.52 4.28
CA LEU A 63 -15.61 -9.02 5.58
C LEU A 63 -15.76 -10.52 5.71
N VAL A 64 -16.92 -11.08 5.36
CA VAL A 64 -17.19 -12.52 5.47
C VAL A 64 -16.24 -13.34 4.60
N LYS A 65 -16.00 -12.92 3.34
CA LYS A 65 -15.10 -13.67 2.44
C LYS A 65 -13.65 -13.56 2.88
N PHE A 66 -13.18 -12.37 3.22
CA PHE A 66 -11.82 -12.20 3.70
C PHE A 66 -11.59 -12.94 5.03
N ASN A 67 -12.53 -12.90 5.96
CA ASN A 67 -12.43 -13.60 7.24
C ASN A 67 -12.35 -15.14 7.09
N ARG A 68 -12.92 -15.73 6.02
CA ARG A 68 -12.72 -17.16 5.73
C ARG A 68 -11.27 -17.49 5.42
N ILE A 69 -10.57 -16.61 4.70
CA ILE A 69 -9.15 -16.75 4.41
C ILE A 69 -8.34 -16.60 5.71
N LEU A 70 -8.66 -15.58 6.54
CA LEU A 70 -8.02 -15.41 7.85
C LEU A 70 -8.22 -16.62 8.76
N PHE A 71 -9.42 -17.22 8.75
CA PHE A 71 -9.71 -18.44 9.50
C PHE A 71 -8.86 -19.62 9.02
N TYR A 72 -8.77 -19.83 7.70
CA TYR A 72 -7.89 -20.86 7.12
C TYR A 72 -6.42 -20.67 7.51
N LEU A 73 -5.91 -19.42 7.47
CA LEU A 73 -4.56 -19.09 7.90
C LEU A 73 -4.35 -19.42 9.39
N LYS A 74 -5.31 -19.04 10.24
CA LYS A 74 -5.29 -19.30 11.68
C LYS A 74 -5.28 -20.79 12.00
N GLU A 75 -6.09 -21.61 11.33
CA GLU A 75 -6.09 -23.07 11.49
C GLU A 75 -4.73 -23.71 11.14
N ASN A 76 -3.97 -23.06 10.26
CA ASN A 76 -2.62 -23.48 9.86
C ASN A 76 -1.49 -22.76 10.61
N ASN A 77 -1.81 -22.02 11.68
CA ASN A 77 -0.86 -21.23 12.48
C ASN A 77 -0.08 -20.18 11.68
N ILE A 78 -0.67 -19.65 10.60
CA ILE A 78 -0.14 -18.52 9.84
C ILE A 78 -0.80 -17.24 10.34
N LYS A 79 0.00 -16.28 10.80
CA LYS A 79 -0.50 -14.95 11.18
C LYS A 79 -0.60 -14.02 9.98
N PHE A 80 -1.46 -13.02 10.06
CA PHE A 80 -1.61 -11.98 9.05
C PHE A 80 -1.27 -10.60 9.66
N TYR A 81 -0.14 -10.05 9.27
CA TYR A 81 0.33 -8.74 9.69
C TYR A 81 0.03 -7.70 8.63
N VAL A 82 -0.24 -6.44 9.02
CA VAL A 82 -0.56 -5.38 8.07
C VAL A 82 -0.15 -4.00 8.60
N VAL A 83 0.42 -3.17 7.71
CA VAL A 83 0.52 -1.72 7.93
C VAL A 83 -0.72 -1.05 7.33
N SER A 84 -1.27 0.00 7.95
CA SER A 84 -2.42 0.70 7.35
C SER A 84 -1.97 1.57 6.17
N GLY A 85 -2.67 1.46 5.04
CA GLY A 85 -2.52 2.39 3.92
C GLY A 85 -3.44 3.60 4.04
N ASN A 86 -3.46 4.47 3.02
CA ASN A 86 -4.31 5.67 3.04
C ASN A 86 -5.79 5.37 2.79
N HIS A 87 -6.12 4.25 2.16
CA HIS A 87 -7.52 3.82 1.94
C HIS A 87 -8.12 3.11 3.16
N ASP A 88 -7.27 2.60 4.06
CA ASP A 88 -7.71 1.86 5.24
C ASP A 88 -8.17 2.76 6.40
N ILE A 89 -8.01 4.09 6.28
CA ILE A 89 -8.27 5.11 7.32
C ILE A 89 -9.08 6.30 6.78
N TYR A 90 -9.87 6.94 7.65
CA TYR A 90 -10.63 8.15 7.30
C TYR A 90 -9.75 9.39 7.32
N GLY A 91 -10.01 10.30 6.37
CA GLY A 91 -9.37 11.61 6.28
C GLY A 91 -7.85 11.59 6.25
N ARG A 92 -7.25 10.45 5.88
CA ARG A 92 -5.80 10.20 5.93
C ARG A 92 -5.21 10.40 7.34
N ASN A 93 -6.02 10.19 8.38
CA ASN A 93 -5.64 10.35 9.78
C ASN A 93 -5.54 8.96 10.46
N PRO A 94 -4.34 8.54 10.91
CA PRO A 94 -4.13 7.24 11.58
C PRO A 94 -4.99 7.04 12.83
N ASP A 95 -5.35 8.11 13.55
CA ASP A 95 -6.20 8.03 14.76
C ASP A 95 -7.60 7.51 14.47
N THR A 96 -7.98 7.46 13.19
CA THR A 96 -9.28 6.95 12.76
C THR A 96 -9.31 5.44 12.58
N LEU A 97 -8.17 4.75 12.61
CA LEU A 97 -8.07 3.30 12.41
C LEU A 97 -9.06 2.48 13.27
N PRO A 98 -9.29 2.78 14.57
CA PRO A 98 -10.27 2.03 15.38
C PRO A 98 -11.73 2.13 14.90
N ARG A 99 -12.05 3.08 14.00
CA ARG A 99 -13.38 3.29 13.41
C ARG A 99 -13.55 2.59 12.05
N THR A 100 -12.56 1.82 11.60
CA THR A 100 -12.56 1.21 10.25
C THR A 100 -12.74 -0.30 10.32
N HIS A 101 -12.99 -0.92 9.17
CA HIS A 101 -13.05 -2.38 9.09
C HIS A 101 -11.69 -3.05 9.28
N LEU A 102 -10.59 -2.34 9.04
CA LEU A 102 -9.27 -2.80 9.43
C LEU A 102 -9.14 -2.84 10.96
N GLY A 103 -9.52 -1.75 11.65
CA GLY A 103 -9.55 -1.71 13.12
C GLY A 103 -10.51 -2.74 13.75
N LEU A 104 -11.65 -3.02 13.10
CA LEU A 104 -12.56 -4.08 13.54
C LEU A 104 -11.88 -5.46 13.53
N LEU A 105 -11.17 -5.81 12.45
CA LEU A 105 -10.48 -7.09 12.33
C LEU A 105 -9.32 -7.21 13.33
N GLU A 106 -8.59 -6.11 13.57
CA GLU A 106 -7.56 -6.03 14.61
C GLU A 106 -8.16 -6.29 15.99
N SER A 107 -9.28 -5.65 16.32
CA SER A 107 -9.91 -5.78 17.64
C SER A 107 -10.38 -7.20 17.97
N PHE A 108 -10.67 -8.01 16.94
CA PHE A 108 -11.01 -9.43 17.08
C PHE A 108 -9.79 -10.36 17.10
N GLY A 109 -8.58 -9.82 16.96
CA GLY A 109 -7.34 -10.58 16.81
C GLY A 109 -7.32 -11.43 15.55
N ALA A 110 -8.03 -11.00 14.50
CA ALA A 110 -8.04 -11.68 13.20
C ALA A 110 -6.83 -11.28 12.34
N ILE A 111 -6.29 -10.07 12.57
CA ILE A 111 -5.06 -9.54 12.00
C ILE A 111 -4.22 -8.89 13.11
N GLU A 112 -2.93 -8.71 12.88
CA GLU A 112 -2.03 -7.96 13.77
C GLU A 112 -1.52 -6.71 13.03
N MET A 113 -1.66 -5.53 13.64
CA MET A 113 -1.08 -4.31 13.08
C MET A 113 0.44 -4.34 13.23
N LEU A 114 1.12 -3.84 12.21
CA LEU A 114 2.55 -3.63 12.21
C LEU A 114 2.84 -2.12 12.20
N ASP A 115 3.63 -1.65 13.16
CA ASP A 115 4.01 -0.25 13.26
C ASP A 115 5.41 -0.13 13.93
N ARG A 116 5.72 1.03 14.53
CA ARG A 116 6.98 1.27 15.23
C ARG A 116 7.09 0.54 16.57
N GLU A 117 5.96 0.29 17.23
CA GLU A 117 5.85 -0.35 18.54
C GLU A 117 5.54 -1.84 18.39
N ASN A 118 4.58 -2.17 17.53
CA ASN A 118 4.15 -3.52 17.21
C ASN A 118 5.02 -4.07 16.08
N THR A 119 6.06 -4.82 16.46
CA THR A 119 7.10 -5.32 15.55
C THR A 119 7.21 -6.85 15.59
N ILE A 120 7.79 -7.45 14.55
CA ILE A 120 8.09 -8.88 14.52
C ILE A 120 9.58 -9.06 14.75
N GLU A 121 9.98 -9.92 15.68
CA GLU A 121 11.37 -10.23 15.96
C GLU A 121 11.62 -11.74 15.96
N GLU A 122 12.68 -12.17 15.27
CA GLU A 122 13.22 -13.53 15.34
C GLU A 122 14.69 -13.47 15.76
N LYS A 123 15.06 -14.25 16.78
CA LYS A 123 16.45 -14.36 17.25
C LYS A 123 16.99 -15.73 16.91
N PHE A 124 18.16 -15.75 16.29
CA PHE A 124 18.87 -16.98 15.95
C PHE A 124 19.86 -17.36 17.06
N SER A 125 20.25 -18.64 17.07
CA SER A 125 21.16 -19.19 18.10
C SER A 125 22.57 -18.60 18.06
N ASN A 126 23.00 -18.06 16.92
CA ASN A 126 24.31 -17.42 16.75
C ASN A 126 24.35 -15.97 17.25
N GLY A 127 23.25 -15.45 17.82
CA GLY A 127 23.13 -14.08 18.30
C GLY A 127 22.57 -13.11 17.26
N ASN A 128 22.46 -13.52 16.00
CA ASN A 128 21.84 -12.69 14.97
C ASN A 128 20.33 -12.60 15.18
N SER A 129 19.72 -11.56 14.59
CA SER A 129 18.28 -11.36 14.66
C SER A 129 17.73 -10.71 13.39
N VAL A 130 16.44 -10.96 13.13
CA VAL A 130 15.66 -10.22 12.13
C VAL A 130 14.58 -9.45 12.87
N LYS A 131 14.42 -8.18 12.52
CA LYS A 131 13.32 -7.35 12.99
C LYS A 131 12.54 -6.77 11.81
N ILE A 132 11.21 -6.87 11.87
CA ILE A 132 10.29 -6.22 10.94
C ILE A 132 9.56 -5.11 11.69
N ILE A 133 9.66 -3.90 11.16
CA ILE A 133 8.92 -2.73 11.65
C ILE A 133 7.95 -2.24 10.58
N GLY A 134 6.84 -1.65 11.02
CA GLY A 134 5.84 -1.05 10.15
C GLY A 134 5.98 0.46 10.12
N THR A 135 5.74 1.02 8.94
CA THR A 135 5.57 2.45 8.68
C THR A 135 4.25 2.59 7.92
N PRO A 136 3.12 2.80 8.63
CA PRO A 136 1.84 3.03 7.97
C PRO A 136 1.90 4.31 7.12
N TYR A 137 0.89 4.50 6.28
CA TYR A 137 0.74 5.76 5.56
C TYR A 137 0.70 6.93 6.53
N ILE A 138 1.57 7.91 6.28
CA ILE A 138 1.58 9.19 6.98
C ILE A 138 1.39 10.28 5.92
N TYR A 139 0.42 11.15 6.15
CA TYR A 139 0.16 12.26 5.24
C TYR A 139 1.44 13.09 5.01
N LYS A 140 1.81 13.30 3.73
CA LYS A 140 3.03 13.98 3.26
C LYS A 140 4.36 13.28 3.56
N MET A 141 4.36 11.99 3.86
CA MET A 141 5.61 11.23 4.02
C MET A 141 6.48 11.13 2.76
N ASP A 142 5.89 11.41 1.59
CA ASP A 142 6.56 11.40 0.29
C ASP A 142 6.91 12.81 -0.22
N ALA A 143 6.71 13.83 0.62
CA ALA A 143 7.08 15.20 0.33
C ALA A 143 8.56 15.45 0.68
N GLU A 144 8.83 16.48 1.47
CA GLU A 144 10.19 16.89 1.82
C GLU A 144 10.81 16.02 2.92
N ASP A 145 10.00 15.52 3.87
CA ASP A 145 10.46 14.73 5.00
C ASP A 145 10.30 13.23 4.74
N LYS A 146 11.45 12.56 4.57
CA LYS A 146 11.55 11.13 4.25
C LYS A 146 11.96 10.29 5.46
N GLU A 147 11.90 10.83 6.68
CA GLU A 147 12.33 10.12 7.90
C GLU A 147 11.59 8.80 8.13
N ALA A 148 10.33 8.73 7.70
CA ALA A 148 9.52 7.50 7.72
C ALA A 148 10.21 6.32 7.00
N TYR A 149 10.94 6.61 5.92
CA TYR A 149 11.73 5.65 5.16
C TYR A 149 13.15 5.45 5.72
N LEU A 150 13.77 6.52 6.22
CA LEU A 150 15.18 6.53 6.62
C LEU A 150 15.42 5.82 7.96
N LEU A 151 14.46 5.90 8.88
CA LEU A 151 14.58 5.35 10.22
C LEU A 151 15.78 5.93 10.99
N SER A 152 16.05 7.23 10.86
CA SER A 152 17.29 7.82 11.38
C SER A 152 17.44 7.69 12.90
N GLU A 153 16.32 7.67 13.63
CA GLU A 153 16.28 7.49 15.09
C GLU A 153 16.49 6.03 15.53
N TYR A 154 16.44 5.07 14.61
CA TYR A 154 16.55 3.66 14.94
C TYR A 154 18.01 3.26 15.22
N ASP A 155 18.27 2.85 16.46
CA ASP A 155 19.57 2.36 16.90
C ASP A 155 19.76 0.88 16.51
N LYS A 156 20.21 0.67 15.27
CA LYS A 156 20.41 -0.66 14.70
C LYS A 156 21.58 -1.38 15.38
N LYS A 157 21.30 -2.57 15.92
CA LYS A 157 22.29 -3.41 16.60
C LYS A 157 23.18 -4.17 15.63
N ASP A 158 24.38 -4.51 16.07
CA ASP A 158 25.24 -5.44 15.34
C ASP A 158 24.58 -6.84 15.28
N GLY A 159 24.68 -7.51 14.14
CA GLY A 159 23.99 -8.77 13.88
C GLY A 159 22.45 -8.67 13.76
N GLU A 160 21.89 -7.48 13.56
CA GLU A 160 20.46 -7.27 13.27
C GLU A 160 20.23 -7.07 11.76
N PHE A 161 19.24 -7.76 11.21
CA PHE A 161 18.70 -7.51 9.87
C PHE A 161 17.35 -6.80 10.01
N LEU A 162 17.29 -5.55 9.58
CA LEU A 162 16.12 -4.68 9.76
C LEU A 162 15.29 -4.61 8.47
N ILE A 163 14.02 -4.93 8.57
CA ILE A 163 13.03 -4.83 7.50
C ILE A 163 12.06 -3.69 7.83
N ASN A 164 11.89 -2.74 6.90
CA ASN A 164 10.86 -1.71 6.99
C ASN A 164 9.72 -2.04 6.02
N VAL A 165 8.51 -2.22 6.53
CA VAL A 165 7.29 -2.34 5.70
C VAL A 165 6.65 -0.97 5.67
N VAL A 166 6.60 -0.34 4.50
CA VAL A 166 6.16 1.05 4.35
C VAL A 166 5.02 1.18 3.35
N HIS A 167 3.96 1.88 3.73
CA HIS A 167 2.92 2.27 2.78
C HIS A 167 3.12 3.72 2.33
N GLY A 168 3.93 3.91 1.30
CA GLY A 168 4.15 5.22 0.69
C GLY A 168 4.67 5.10 -0.74
N MET A 169 4.64 6.21 -1.47
CA MET A 169 4.88 6.31 -2.92
C MET A 169 6.38 6.20 -3.27
N LEU A 170 7.01 5.07 -2.92
CA LEU A 170 8.39 4.77 -3.26
C LEU A 170 8.51 4.28 -4.71
N LEU A 171 9.44 4.86 -5.47
CA LEU A 171 9.62 4.60 -6.90
C LEU A 171 11.08 4.33 -7.27
N GLU A 172 11.30 3.57 -8.36
CA GLU A 172 12.64 3.39 -8.95
C GLU A 172 13.16 4.70 -9.58
N LYS A 173 12.26 5.48 -10.19
CA LYS A 173 12.57 6.67 -10.97
C LYS A 173 11.57 7.79 -10.67
N PRO A 174 11.95 9.06 -10.85
CA PRO A 174 11.03 10.17 -10.66
C PRO A 174 9.74 10.00 -11.48
N PHE A 175 8.63 10.41 -10.87
CA PHE A 175 7.32 10.46 -11.51
C PHE A 175 7.01 11.88 -12.00
N ILE A 176 5.76 12.11 -12.41
CA ILE A 176 5.26 13.45 -12.75
C ILE A 176 5.39 14.36 -11.51
N LYS A 177 5.87 15.60 -11.72
CA LYS A 177 6.35 16.50 -10.65
C LYS A 177 5.27 16.88 -9.64
N GLU A 178 4.00 16.81 -10.06
CA GLU A 178 2.83 17.20 -9.28
C GLU A 178 2.38 16.14 -8.27
N ILE A 179 2.91 14.92 -8.35
CA ILE A 179 2.61 13.84 -7.41
C ILE A 179 3.77 13.73 -6.43
N GLU A 180 3.49 13.88 -5.14
CA GLU A 180 4.48 13.64 -4.09
C GLU A 180 4.95 12.18 -4.15
N HIS A 181 6.27 11.98 -4.24
CA HIS A 181 6.86 10.66 -4.35
C HIS A 181 8.29 10.66 -3.80
N THR A 182 8.70 9.50 -3.32
CA THR A 182 10.07 9.23 -2.91
C THR A 182 10.74 8.35 -3.96
N VAL A 183 11.97 8.68 -4.37
CA VAL A 183 12.76 7.79 -5.24
C VAL A 183 13.71 6.98 -4.37
N VAL A 184 13.98 5.73 -4.75
CA VAL A 184 14.93 4.84 -4.02
C VAL A 184 16.28 5.51 -3.76
N THR A 185 16.77 6.34 -4.69
CA THR A 185 18.02 7.08 -4.53
C THR A 185 18.00 8.10 -3.39
N ASP A 186 16.82 8.58 -2.99
CA ASP A 186 16.66 9.56 -1.92
C ASP A 186 16.84 8.93 -0.53
N ILE A 187 16.65 7.62 -0.43
CA ILE A 187 16.62 6.87 0.84
C ILE A 187 17.73 5.83 0.95
N ILE A 188 18.79 5.93 0.14
CA ILE A 188 19.95 5.00 0.15
C ILE A 188 20.65 4.89 1.51
N ASN A 189 20.45 5.86 2.39
CA ASN A 189 21.02 5.93 3.72
C ASN A 189 20.09 5.36 4.81
N THR A 190 18.96 4.75 4.44
CA THR A 190 18.05 4.10 5.38
C THR A 190 18.79 3.07 6.26
N LYS A 191 18.35 2.96 7.51
CA LYS A 191 18.82 1.91 8.43
C LYS A 191 18.30 0.52 8.07
N ALA A 192 17.20 0.44 7.32
CA ALA A 192 16.65 -0.83 6.86
C ALA A 192 17.60 -1.51 5.87
N ASP A 193 17.79 -2.82 6.01
CA ASP A 193 18.50 -3.65 5.02
C ASP A 193 17.56 -4.06 3.88
N LEU A 194 16.27 -4.20 4.20
CA LEU A 194 15.20 -4.48 3.24
C LEU A 194 14.01 -3.53 3.48
N THR A 195 13.61 -2.80 2.44
CA THR A 195 12.38 -1.99 2.45
C THR A 195 11.33 -2.64 1.58
N LEU A 196 10.21 -3.02 2.17
CA LEU A 196 9.02 -3.54 1.50
C LEU A 196 8.01 -2.40 1.35
N SER A 197 7.65 -2.03 0.13
CA SER A 197 6.76 -0.88 -0.12
C SER A 197 5.46 -1.27 -0.81
N GLY A 198 4.37 -0.63 -0.37
CA GLY A 198 3.05 -0.61 -1.03
C GLY A 198 2.80 0.69 -1.80
N HIS A 199 1.54 1.07 -1.97
CA HIS A 199 1.02 2.33 -2.55
C HIS A 199 1.26 2.49 -4.06
N TYR A 200 2.46 2.20 -4.55
CA TYR A 200 2.76 2.20 -5.97
C TYR A 200 2.30 0.89 -6.65
N HIS A 201 1.08 0.91 -7.18
CA HIS A 201 0.38 -0.29 -7.69
C HIS A 201 1.11 -1.04 -8.82
N THR A 202 1.87 -0.36 -9.68
CA THR A 202 2.60 -1.04 -10.76
C THR A 202 3.72 -1.93 -10.22
N GLY A 203 4.31 -1.52 -9.09
CA GLY A 203 5.52 -2.11 -8.55
C GLY A 203 6.76 -1.81 -9.37
N PHE A 204 7.92 -2.10 -8.78
CA PHE A 204 9.23 -1.98 -9.41
C PHE A 204 10.08 -3.24 -9.25
N GLY A 205 9.52 -4.30 -8.67
CA GLY A 205 10.22 -5.55 -8.42
C GLY A 205 11.26 -5.40 -7.31
N ILE A 206 12.46 -5.96 -7.54
CA ILE A 206 13.56 -5.96 -6.58
C ILE A 206 14.65 -5.01 -7.08
N ILE A 207 15.05 -4.05 -6.25
CA ILE A 207 16.18 -3.15 -6.51
C ILE A 207 17.22 -3.36 -5.41
N SER A 208 18.46 -3.66 -5.80
CA SER A 208 19.61 -3.70 -4.88
C SER A 208 20.49 -2.49 -5.11
N LEU A 209 20.66 -1.65 -4.08
CA LEU A 209 21.45 -0.43 -4.17
C LEU A 209 22.12 -0.14 -2.81
N ASN A 210 23.45 0.10 -2.82
CA ASN A 210 24.24 0.45 -1.63
C ASN A 210 24.06 -0.54 -0.44
N ASP A 211 24.16 -1.84 -0.73
CA ASP A 211 23.93 -2.94 0.23
C ASP A 211 22.53 -2.94 0.87
N ARG A 212 21.58 -2.20 0.29
CA ARG A 212 20.16 -2.21 0.65
C ARG A 212 19.33 -2.87 -0.44
N ILE A 213 18.20 -3.44 -0.04
CA ILE A 213 17.23 -4.03 -0.94
C ILE A 213 15.90 -3.28 -0.80
N PHE A 214 15.31 -2.92 -1.93
CA PHE A 214 13.98 -2.31 -2.01
C PHE A 214 13.10 -3.24 -2.82
N LEU A 215 11.89 -3.50 -2.33
CA LEU A 215 10.96 -4.44 -2.94
C LEU A 215 9.56 -3.84 -3.01
N ASN A 216 8.99 -3.87 -4.21
CA ASN A 216 7.57 -3.65 -4.43
C ASN A 216 7.09 -4.64 -5.52
N PRO A 217 6.33 -5.69 -5.17
CA PRO A 217 5.81 -6.66 -6.13
C PRO A 217 4.68 -6.08 -7.01
N GLY A 218 4.26 -4.86 -6.75
CA GLY A 218 3.04 -4.25 -7.26
C GLY A 218 1.82 -4.68 -6.46
N SER A 219 0.72 -3.99 -6.70
CA SER A 219 -0.59 -4.36 -6.17
C SER A 219 -0.96 -5.77 -6.61
N LEU A 220 -1.56 -6.54 -5.68
CA LEU A 220 -2.09 -7.87 -5.98
C LEU A 220 -3.23 -7.80 -7.02
N THR A 221 -3.86 -6.64 -7.18
CA THR A 221 -4.95 -6.38 -8.11
C THR A 221 -4.54 -5.32 -9.13
N ARG A 222 -5.44 -5.00 -10.08
CA ARG A 222 -5.21 -3.90 -11.04
C ARG A 222 -6.23 -2.82 -10.75
N CYS A 223 -5.82 -1.80 -10.00
CA CYS A 223 -6.69 -0.70 -9.57
C CYS A 223 -6.76 0.43 -10.61
N SER A 224 -5.83 0.46 -11.56
CA SER A 224 -5.83 1.45 -12.65
C SER A 224 -5.76 0.78 -14.02
N ASN A 225 -6.13 1.54 -15.05
CA ASN A 225 -6.11 1.08 -16.43
C ASN A 225 -4.97 1.76 -17.20
N THR A 226 -3.76 1.73 -16.64
CA THR A 226 -2.55 2.19 -17.33
C THR A 226 -2.01 1.10 -18.27
N THR A 227 -1.12 1.48 -19.19
CA THR A 227 -0.53 0.53 -20.14
C THR A 227 0.34 -0.50 -19.41
N GLU A 228 0.96 -0.08 -18.32
CA GLU A 228 1.80 -0.87 -17.44
C GLU A 228 0.96 -1.92 -16.70
N GLU A 229 -0.16 -1.51 -16.10
CA GLU A 229 -1.12 -2.42 -15.45
C GLU A 229 -1.67 -3.46 -16.44
N TYR A 230 -1.96 -3.04 -17.67
CA TYR A 230 -2.46 -3.92 -18.72
C TYR A 230 -1.45 -5.01 -19.12
N LYS A 231 -0.16 -4.70 -19.09
CA LYS A 231 0.92 -5.60 -19.50
C LYS A 231 1.44 -6.48 -18.37
N ARG A 232 1.52 -5.97 -17.15
CA ARG A 232 2.11 -6.72 -16.03
C ARG A 232 1.21 -7.88 -15.60
N MET A 233 1.82 -8.89 -14.99
CA MET A 233 1.10 -9.89 -14.21
C MET A 233 1.21 -9.56 -12.72
N PRO A 234 0.12 -9.62 -11.94
CA PRO A 234 0.18 -9.46 -10.50
C PRO A 234 1.07 -10.52 -9.85
N GLN A 235 1.86 -10.10 -8.87
CA GLN A 235 2.82 -10.93 -8.16
C GLN A 235 2.70 -10.70 -6.66
N TYR A 236 3.29 -11.62 -5.90
CA TYR A 236 3.61 -11.44 -4.48
C TYR A 236 5.02 -11.96 -4.20
N ALA A 237 5.60 -11.63 -3.05
CA ALA A 237 6.96 -12.05 -2.72
C ALA A 237 6.99 -13.14 -1.66
N LEU A 238 7.84 -14.15 -1.84
CA LEU A 238 8.28 -15.07 -0.78
C LEU A 238 9.67 -14.62 -0.33
N ILE A 239 9.83 -14.37 0.97
CA ILE A 239 11.06 -13.88 1.58
C ILE A 239 11.50 -14.87 2.65
N GLU A 240 12.74 -15.33 2.57
CA GLU A 240 13.37 -16.22 3.54
C GLU A 240 14.70 -15.64 4.01
N ILE A 241 14.87 -15.55 5.33
CA ILE A 241 16.08 -15.05 5.96
C ILE A 241 16.49 -16.05 7.04
N ASN A 242 17.71 -16.55 6.91
CA ASN A 242 18.32 -17.50 7.84
C ASN A 242 19.29 -16.79 8.79
N ASP A 243 19.96 -17.57 9.63
CA ASP A 243 20.90 -17.08 10.64
C ASP A 243 22.15 -16.42 10.05
N ASP A 244 22.42 -16.56 8.75
CA ASP A 244 23.46 -15.86 8.01
C ASP A 244 23.07 -14.44 7.55
N LEU A 245 21.83 -14.02 7.84
CA LEU A 245 21.25 -12.71 7.50
C LEU A 245 21.27 -12.38 6.00
N LYS A 246 21.28 -13.39 5.13
CA LYS A 246 21.17 -13.21 3.69
C LYS A 246 19.74 -13.50 3.23
N PRO A 247 19.01 -12.51 2.69
CA PRO A 247 17.65 -12.74 2.24
C PRO A 247 17.62 -13.47 0.90
N ASP A 248 16.83 -14.54 0.81
CA ASP A 248 16.36 -15.15 -0.44
C ASP A 248 14.96 -14.57 -0.74
N ILE A 249 14.83 -13.85 -1.85
CA ILE A 249 13.61 -13.13 -2.24
C ILE A 249 13.18 -13.64 -3.61
N LYS A 250 11.93 -14.11 -3.69
CA LYS A 250 11.32 -14.60 -4.95
C LYS A 250 10.00 -13.91 -5.20
N LEU A 251 9.88 -13.29 -6.37
CA LEU A 251 8.59 -12.83 -6.90
C LEU A 251 7.86 -14.01 -7.52
N ILE A 252 6.61 -14.20 -7.11
CA ILE A 252 5.76 -15.30 -7.52
C ILE A 252 4.57 -14.72 -8.26
N ASP A 253 4.36 -15.15 -9.51
CA ASP A 253 3.18 -14.80 -10.29
C ASP A 253 1.92 -15.39 -9.64
N VAL A 254 0.87 -14.56 -9.54
CA VAL A 254 -0.43 -15.02 -9.09
C VAL A 254 -1.08 -15.85 -10.21
N LYS A 255 -1.20 -17.15 -10.01
CA LYS A 255 -1.60 -18.13 -11.04
C LYS A 255 -3.03 -17.95 -11.50
N CYS A 256 -3.95 -17.60 -10.58
CA CYS A 256 -5.34 -17.32 -10.92
C CYS A 256 -5.53 -15.94 -11.57
N ALA A 257 -4.48 -15.10 -11.63
CA ALA A 257 -4.57 -13.82 -12.32
C ALA A 257 -4.68 -14.03 -13.83
N LYS A 258 -5.69 -13.41 -14.43
CA LYS A 258 -5.83 -13.33 -15.88
C LYS A 258 -4.96 -12.22 -16.47
N PRO A 259 -4.53 -12.34 -17.74
CA PRO A 259 -3.82 -11.26 -18.42
C PRO A 259 -4.72 -10.02 -18.55
N GLY A 260 -4.10 -8.84 -18.66
CA GLY A 260 -4.82 -7.56 -18.62
C GLY A 260 -5.92 -7.43 -19.68
N TYR A 261 -5.70 -7.96 -20.88
CA TYR A 261 -6.66 -7.92 -21.98
C TYR A 261 -7.95 -8.72 -21.75
N GLU A 262 -7.97 -9.62 -20.75
CA GLU A 262 -9.19 -10.35 -20.38
C GLU A 262 -9.99 -9.66 -19.29
N VAL A 263 -9.42 -8.66 -18.60
CA VAL A 263 -10.00 -8.10 -17.37
C VAL A 263 -10.14 -6.58 -17.38
N LEU A 264 -9.43 -5.89 -18.26
CA LEU A 264 -9.50 -4.43 -18.40
C LEU A 264 -10.00 -4.05 -19.79
N ASP A 265 -11.08 -3.28 -19.85
CA ASP A 265 -11.55 -2.64 -21.08
C ASP A 265 -10.72 -1.40 -21.39
N ARG A 266 -10.02 -1.39 -22.52
CA ARG A 266 -9.24 -0.26 -23.00
C ARG A 266 -9.76 0.36 -24.27
N GLU A 267 -10.86 -0.14 -24.84
CA GLU A 267 -11.36 0.34 -26.13
C GLU A 267 -11.64 1.84 -26.09
N TYR A 268 -12.29 2.31 -25.03
CA TYR A 268 -12.60 3.73 -24.85
C TYR A 268 -11.34 4.60 -24.75
N ILE A 269 -10.35 4.16 -23.94
CA ILE A 269 -9.11 4.91 -23.70
C ILE A 269 -8.26 4.97 -24.98
N GLU A 270 -8.19 3.86 -25.72
CA GLU A 270 -7.40 3.78 -26.95
C GLU A 270 -8.05 4.57 -28.09
N LYS A 271 -9.38 4.52 -28.21
CA LYS A 271 -10.14 5.25 -29.24
C LYS A 271 -10.08 6.77 -29.04
N HIS A 272 -10.13 7.23 -27.80
CA HIS A 272 -10.08 8.66 -27.46
C HIS A 272 -8.68 9.11 -27.02
N LYS A 273 -7.64 8.31 -27.29
CA LYS A 273 -6.26 8.65 -26.89
C LYS A 273 -5.82 9.98 -27.49
N ASN A 274 -6.18 10.23 -28.75
CA ASN A 274 -5.85 11.46 -29.45
C ASN A 274 -6.66 12.64 -28.92
N ASP A 275 -7.97 12.49 -28.75
CA ASP A 275 -8.86 13.51 -28.18
C ASP A 275 -8.42 13.89 -26.76
N LYS A 276 -8.02 12.90 -25.95
CA LYS A 276 -7.51 13.13 -24.59
C LYS A 276 -6.13 13.79 -24.61
N LEU A 277 -5.28 13.50 -25.60
CA LEU A 277 -4.02 14.22 -25.81
C LEU A 277 -4.27 15.68 -26.19
N GLU A 278 -5.27 15.94 -27.03
CA GLU A 278 -5.67 17.30 -27.43
C GLU A 278 -6.25 18.09 -26.25
N VAL A 279 -7.11 17.48 -25.45
CA VAL A 279 -7.63 18.07 -24.21
C VAL A 279 -6.50 18.32 -23.21
N LEU A 280 -5.57 17.38 -23.03
CA LEU A 280 -4.43 17.56 -22.13
C LEU A 280 -3.50 18.67 -22.61
N ASN A 281 -3.25 18.77 -23.92
CA ASN A 281 -2.47 19.87 -24.50
C ASN A 281 -3.19 21.22 -24.34
N PHE A 282 -4.51 21.24 -24.47
CA PHE A 282 -5.33 22.42 -24.24
C PHE A 282 -5.33 22.83 -22.76
N GLU A 283 -5.48 21.87 -21.83
CA GLU A 283 -5.36 22.08 -20.39
C GLU A 283 -3.96 22.60 -20.03
N ASN A 284 -2.89 22.02 -20.56
CA ASN A 284 -1.52 22.51 -20.35
C ASN A 284 -1.36 23.94 -20.87
N THR A 285 -1.97 24.29 -22.02
CA THR A 285 -1.96 25.65 -22.55
C THR A 285 -2.73 26.63 -21.64
N ILE A 286 -3.83 26.18 -21.02
CA ILE A 286 -4.57 26.97 -20.02
C ILE A 286 -3.80 27.11 -18.72
N LYS A 287 -3.16 26.04 -18.23
CA LYS A 287 -2.35 26.04 -17.01
C LYS A 287 -1.09 26.90 -17.14
N GLU A 288 -0.47 26.93 -18.32
CA GLU A 288 0.61 27.86 -18.65
C GLU A 288 0.14 29.32 -18.69
N ALA A 289 -1.14 29.56 -19.02
CA ALA A 289 -1.73 30.89 -19.11
C ALA A 289 -2.39 31.37 -17.81
N ALA A 290 -2.74 30.47 -16.90
CA ALA A 290 -3.41 30.76 -15.64
C ALA A 290 -3.12 29.67 -14.60
N ASP A 291 -2.73 30.09 -13.40
CA ASP A 291 -2.31 29.27 -12.26
C ASP A 291 -3.52 28.54 -11.60
N PHE A 292 -4.19 27.69 -12.37
CA PHE A 292 -5.35 26.90 -11.94
C PHE A 292 -4.98 25.42 -11.85
N ASP A 293 -4.21 25.07 -10.83
CA ASP A 293 -4.06 23.69 -10.39
C ASP A 293 -4.58 23.59 -8.96
N LYS A 294 -5.68 22.85 -8.74
CA LYS A 294 -6.06 22.10 -7.51
C LYS A 294 -7.57 21.84 -7.42
N TYR A 295 -7.97 20.60 -7.64
CA TYR A 295 -9.36 20.13 -7.43
C TYR A 295 -9.44 18.92 -6.47
N ASP A 296 -8.46 18.74 -5.58
CA ASP A 296 -8.66 17.92 -4.36
C ASP A 296 -9.19 18.86 -3.26
N TYR A 297 -10.29 18.49 -2.60
CA TYR A 297 -10.84 19.31 -1.50
C TYR A 297 -9.84 19.48 -0.35
N TYR A 298 -8.93 18.52 -0.15
CA TYR A 298 -7.78 18.70 0.74
C TYR A 298 -6.82 19.77 0.24
N SER A 299 -6.52 19.79 -1.06
CA SER A 299 -5.62 20.78 -1.66
C SER A 299 -6.18 22.20 -1.62
N VAL A 300 -7.51 22.36 -1.70
CA VAL A 300 -8.21 23.64 -1.51
C VAL A 300 -8.12 24.09 -0.05
N LEU A 301 -8.36 23.18 0.90
CA LEU A 301 -8.21 23.47 2.32
C LEU A 301 -6.77 23.90 2.64
N GLU A 302 -5.78 23.25 2.03
CA GLU A 302 -4.36 23.57 2.19
C GLU A 302 -3.97 24.95 1.65
N GLU A 303 -4.56 25.41 0.54
CA GLU A 303 -4.32 26.76 0.06
C GLU A 303 -4.86 27.80 1.03
N ILE A 304 -6.07 27.58 1.56
CA ILE A 304 -6.67 28.47 2.57
C ILE A 304 -5.78 28.54 3.82
N ILE A 305 -5.21 27.40 4.22
CA ILE A 305 -4.25 27.32 5.35
C ILE A 305 -2.96 28.08 5.05
N LYS A 306 -2.47 28.05 3.81
CA LYS A 306 -1.21 28.71 3.41
C LYS A 306 -1.38 30.19 3.09
N SER A 307 -2.56 30.61 2.62
CA SER A 307 -2.83 31.98 2.18
C SER A 307 -3.16 32.93 3.32
N ASP A 308 -3.54 32.41 4.50
CA ASP A 308 -3.94 33.21 5.65
C ASP A 308 -3.23 32.77 6.95
N ASN A 309 -3.11 33.70 7.91
CA ASN A 309 -2.70 33.44 9.29
C ASN A 309 -3.81 32.68 10.04
N VAL A 310 -4.19 31.50 9.53
CA VAL A 310 -5.27 30.68 10.08
C VAL A 310 -4.79 30.03 11.36
N GLU A 311 -5.53 30.25 12.45
CA GLU A 311 -5.23 29.64 13.74
C GLU A 311 -5.30 28.11 13.64
N LYS A 312 -4.36 27.43 14.32
CA LYS A 312 -4.26 25.96 14.31
C LYS A 312 -5.59 25.27 14.67
N GLU A 313 -6.36 25.86 15.58
CA GLU A 313 -7.67 25.34 16.00
C GLU A 313 -8.68 25.26 14.84
N VAL A 314 -8.63 26.23 13.91
CA VAL A 314 -9.51 26.26 12.73
C VAL A 314 -9.11 25.18 11.72
N ILE A 315 -7.80 24.92 11.59
CA ILE A 315 -7.24 23.87 10.73
C ILE A 315 -7.67 22.49 11.24
N ASP A 316 -7.50 22.26 12.54
CA ASP A 316 -7.83 20.99 13.17
C ASP A 316 -9.35 20.74 13.12
N GLU A 317 -10.17 21.77 13.32
CA GLU A 317 -11.64 21.68 13.17
C GLU A 317 -12.06 21.41 11.71
N ALA A 318 -11.40 22.02 10.72
CA ALA A 318 -11.70 21.75 9.31
C ALA A 318 -11.37 20.30 8.92
N LYS A 319 -10.21 19.77 9.36
CA LYS A 319 -9.85 18.36 9.17
C LYS A 319 -10.87 17.44 9.83
N LYS A 320 -11.25 17.72 11.07
CA LYS A 320 -12.27 16.95 11.80
C LYS A 320 -13.63 16.93 11.09
N ARG A 321 -14.03 18.04 10.46
CA ARG A 321 -15.27 18.10 9.67
C ARG A 321 -15.18 17.29 8.38
N LEU A 322 -14.03 17.29 7.71
CA LEU A 322 -13.80 16.43 6.54
C LEU A 322 -13.85 14.96 6.93
N GLU A 323 -13.15 14.57 8.00
CA GLU A 323 -13.22 13.20 8.54
C GLU A 323 -14.66 12.78 8.81
N LYS A 324 -15.44 13.64 9.48
CA LYS A 324 -16.86 13.35 9.77
C LYS A 324 -17.71 13.28 8.50
N ALA A 325 -17.47 14.15 7.51
CA ALA A 325 -18.20 14.11 6.26
C ALA A 325 -17.92 12.82 5.48
N GLU A 326 -16.68 12.36 5.45
CA GLU A 326 -16.32 11.07 4.85
C GLU A 326 -16.98 9.91 5.61
N GLU A 327 -16.98 9.94 6.95
CA GLU A 327 -17.68 8.97 7.79
C GLU A 327 -19.20 8.96 7.52
N ASP A 328 -19.85 10.13 7.42
CA ASP A 328 -21.28 10.25 7.16
C ASP A 328 -21.67 9.76 5.75
N ILE A 329 -20.80 9.95 4.74
CA ILE A 329 -21.01 9.45 3.37
C ILE A 329 -20.89 7.93 3.35
N HIS A 330 -19.87 7.38 3.98
CA HIS A 330 -19.59 5.95 3.97
C HIS A 330 -20.41 5.14 4.99
N GLY A 331 -21.06 5.80 5.95
CA GLY A 331 -21.99 5.19 6.91
C GLY A 331 -23.44 5.10 6.45
N GLN A 332 -23.78 5.66 5.27
CA GLN A 332 -25.15 5.68 4.72
C GLN A 332 -25.45 4.58 3.68
N ASP A 333 -24.46 3.76 3.30
CA ASP A 333 -24.62 2.65 2.34
C ASP A 333 -24.92 1.29 2.99
#